data_AF-A0A2G5CNJ5-F1
#
_entry.id   AF-A0A2G5CNJ5-F1
#
_cell.length_a   1.000
_cell.length_b   1.000
_cell.length_c   1.000
_cell.angle_alpha   90.00
_cell.angle_beta   90.00
_cell.angle_gamma   90.00
#
_symmetry.space_group_name_H-M   'P 1'
#
loop_
_entity.id
_entity.type
_entity.pdbx_description
1 polymer ?
#
loop_
_entity_poly.entity_id
_entity_poly.type
_entity_poly.pdbx_seq_one_letter_code
_entity_poly.pdbx_strand_id
1 'polypeptide(L)'
;MDRSSSRKDVNKQVINMKSSSDQIMQQKLCLMRSFVEKQDPTSKEVDDVLLKRFLRHRKLDVEKASDCFLKYLNWRKAFAPDGSISESEIQNQLSHKKDFIQGFDKKGRPLLVRLERRNVPTNGKESLDELKRFVVYLMAKICARITTLKCLDKYM
;
A
#
# COMPACT_ATOMS: atom_id res chain seq x y z
N MET A 1 3.42 27.94 -37.66
CA MET A 1 2.79 27.97 -36.32
C MET A 1 3.74 27.32 -35.33
N ASP A 2 4.25 28.10 -34.37
CA ASP A 2 5.36 27.73 -33.49
C ASP A 2 4.93 26.73 -32.40
N ARG A 3 5.32 25.47 -32.58
CA ARG A 3 5.03 24.33 -31.69
C ARG A 3 5.77 24.41 -30.34
N SER A 4 6.73 25.32 -30.20
CA SER A 4 7.60 25.43 -29.03
C SER A 4 7.01 26.31 -27.92
N SER A 5 6.25 27.35 -28.27
CA SER A 5 5.55 28.24 -27.31
C SER A 5 4.43 27.49 -26.57
N SER A 6 3.58 26.78 -27.31
CA SER A 6 2.45 26.01 -26.75
C SER A 6 2.88 24.93 -25.75
N ARG A 7 4.07 24.32 -25.94
CA ARG A 7 4.58 23.26 -25.06
C ARG A 7 5.06 23.77 -23.69
N LYS A 8 5.56 25.02 -23.64
CA LYS A 8 6.00 25.67 -22.40
C LYS A 8 4.81 26.06 -21.51
N ASP A 9 3.73 26.55 -22.12
CA ASP A 9 2.51 26.95 -21.42
C ASP A 9 1.78 25.75 -20.80
N VAL A 10 1.67 24.64 -21.54
CA VAL A 10 1.10 23.38 -21.03
C VAL A 10 1.92 22.85 -19.84
N ASN A 11 3.25 22.88 -19.94
CA ASN A 11 4.10 22.40 -18.85
C ASN A 11 3.96 23.27 -17.58
N LYS A 12 3.86 24.60 -17.73
CA LYS A 12 3.63 25.53 -16.62
C LYS A 12 2.27 25.30 -15.95
N GLN A 13 1.22 25.07 -16.72
CA GLN A 13 -0.11 24.74 -16.17
C GLN A 13 -0.13 23.40 -15.43
N VAL A 14 0.52 22.37 -15.98
CA VAL A 14 0.66 21.04 -15.34
C VAL A 14 1.42 21.15 -14.01
N ILE A 15 2.53 21.90 -13.98
CA ILE A 15 3.32 22.13 -12.77
C ILE A 15 2.48 22.86 -11.70
N ASN A 16 1.75 23.91 -12.08
CA ASN A 16 0.92 24.67 -11.15
C ASN A 16 -0.22 23.82 -10.57
N MET A 17 -0.88 23.02 -11.41
CA MET A 17 -1.97 22.15 -10.98
C MET A 17 -1.47 21.00 -10.07
N LYS A 18 -0.28 20.48 -10.36
CA LYS A 18 0.39 19.49 -9.50
C LYS A 18 0.73 20.08 -8.13
N SER A 19 1.35 21.27 -8.10
CA SER A 19 1.65 21.98 -6.85
C SER A 19 0.39 22.22 -6.00
N SER A 20 -0.73 22.59 -6.62
CA SER A 20 -2.01 22.78 -5.92
C SER A 20 -2.56 21.48 -5.32
N SER A 21 -2.55 20.38 -6.09
CA SER A 21 -2.95 19.06 -5.60
C SER A 21 -2.07 18.58 -4.44
N ASP A 22 -0.76 18.80 -4.52
CA ASP A 22 0.17 18.42 -3.46
C ASP A 22 -0.08 19.21 -2.18
N GLN A 23 -0.35 20.51 -2.28
CA GLN A 23 -0.74 21.34 -1.14
C GLN A 23 -2.05 20.85 -0.50
N ILE A 24 -3.07 20.53 -1.31
CA ILE A 24 -4.33 19.96 -0.80
C ILE A 24 -4.06 18.62 -0.10
N MET A 25 -3.26 17.74 -0.69
CA MET A 25 -2.91 16.45 -0.07
C MET A 25 -2.20 16.63 1.27
N GLN A 26 -1.26 17.57 1.35
CA GLN A 26 -0.54 17.85 2.60
C GLN A 26 -1.45 18.45 3.67
N GLN A 27 -2.33 19.38 3.32
CA GLN A 27 -3.32 19.93 4.26
C GLN A 27 -4.23 18.83 4.82
N LYS A 28 -4.75 17.96 3.95
CA LYS A 28 -5.63 16.85 4.34
C LYS A 28 -4.91 15.81 5.18
N LEU A 29 -3.63 15.56 4.90
CA LEU A 29 -2.77 14.69 5.69
C LEU A 29 -2.58 15.23 7.12
N CYS A 30 -2.27 16.51 7.29
CA CYS A 30 -2.12 17.11 8.62
C CYS A 30 -3.41 16.98 9.46
N LEU A 31 -4.57 17.22 8.83
CA LEU A 31 -5.88 17.05 9.47
C LEU A 31 -6.13 15.60 9.86
N MET A 32 -5.91 14.65 8.94
CA MET A 32 -6.06 13.23 9.20
C MET A 32 -5.15 12.78 10.35
N ARG A 33 -3.86 13.16 10.32
CA ARG A 33 -2.86 12.81 11.34
C ARG A 33 -3.30 13.28 12.73
N SER A 34 -3.71 14.54 12.84
CA SER A 34 -4.23 15.10 14.10
C SER A 34 -5.47 14.34 14.62
N PHE A 35 -6.37 13.95 13.72
CA PHE A 35 -7.59 13.23 14.07
C PHE A 35 -7.32 11.79 14.53
N VAL A 36 -6.49 11.04 13.80
CA VAL A 36 -6.20 9.64 14.12
C VAL A 36 -5.31 9.51 15.36
N GLU A 37 -4.36 10.42 15.58
CA GLU A 37 -3.52 10.44 16.79
C GLU A 37 -4.33 10.72 18.06
N LYS A 38 -5.37 11.56 17.96
CA LYS A 38 -6.30 11.81 19.07
C LYS A 38 -7.10 10.56 19.45
N GLN A 39 -7.45 9.71 18.49
CA GLN A 39 -8.23 8.49 18.74
C GLN A 39 -7.36 7.29 19.14
N ASP A 40 -6.20 7.16 18.51
CA ASP A 40 -5.23 6.10 18.77
C ASP A 40 -3.80 6.67 18.74
N PRO A 41 -3.19 6.91 19.92
CA PRO A 41 -1.84 7.48 20.01
C PRO A 41 -0.75 6.64 19.31
N THR A 42 -0.95 5.33 19.13
CA THR A 42 0.01 4.46 18.43
C THR A 42 0.12 4.77 16.94
N SER A 43 -0.86 5.50 16.37
CA SER A 43 -0.81 5.95 14.98
C SER A 43 0.33 6.93 14.69
N LYS A 44 0.97 7.52 15.72
CA LYS A 44 2.13 8.41 15.58
C LYS A 44 3.31 7.75 14.85
N GLU A 45 3.46 6.43 15.00
CA GLU A 45 4.53 5.65 14.37
C GLU A 45 4.28 5.36 12.88
N VAL A 46 3.10 5.70 12.36
CA VAL A 46 2.72 5.42 10.99
C VAL A 46 3.25 6.48 10.02
N ASP A 47 3.85 6.02 8.93
CA ASP A 47 4.34 6.85 7.83
C ASP A 47 3.20 7.57 7.08
N ASP A 48 3.46 8.82 6.71
CA ASP A 48 2.61 9.65 5.86
C ASP A 48 2.26 8.98 4.53
N VAL A 49 3.17 8.17 3.97
CA VAL A 49 2.91 7.42 2.74
C VAL A 49 1.71 6.48 2.92
N LEU A 50 1.55 5.87 4.10
CA LEU A 50 0.41 5.00 4.38
C LEU A 50 -0.87 5.81 4.53
N LEU A 51 -0.86 6.90 5.31
CA LEU A 51 -2.03 7.78 5.49
C LEU A 51 -2.52 8.35 4.15
N LYS A 52 -1.59 8.79 3.29
CA LYS A 52 -1.91 9.25 1.92
C LYS A 52 -2.64 8.20 1.09
N ARG A 53 -2.39 6.89 1.29
CA ARG A 53 -3.13 5.83 0.58
C ARG A 53 -4.61 5.82 0.97
N PHE A 54 -4.93 6.00 2.24
CA PHE A 54 -6.32 6.07 2.72
C PHE A 54 -7.02 7.33 2.21
N LEU A 55 -6.33 8.47 2.23
CA LEU A 55 -6.85 9.72 1.64
C LEU A 55 -7.16 9.53 0.14
N ARG A 56 -6.25 8.94 -0.63
CA ARG A 56 -6.49 8.63 -2.06
C ARG A 56 -7.68 7.70 -2.24
N HIS A 57 -7.76 6.63 -1.44
CA HIS A 57 -8.86 5.66 -1.51
C HIS A 57 -10.23 6.29 -1.17
N ARG A 58 -10.26 7.28 -0.28
CA ARG A 58 -11.48 7.98 0.16
C ARG A 58 -11.65 9.35 -0.49
N LYS A 59 -11.03 9.60 -1.65
CA LYS A 59 -11.20 10.85 -2.42
C LYS A 59 -10.92 12.13 -1.60
N LEU A 60 -9.90 12.08 -0.75
CA LEU A 60 -9.45 13.16 0.15
C LEU A 60 -10.48 13.59 1.21
N ASP A 61 -11.49 12.77 1.47
CA ASP A 61 -12.40 12.90 2.61
C ASP A 61 -11.67 12.47 3.89
N VAL A 62 -11.38 13.43 4.77
CA VAL A 62 -10.55 13.21 5.97
C VAL A 62 -11.24 12.29 6.96
N GLU A 63 -12.55 12.45 7.16
CA GLU A 63 -13.31 11.68 8.14
C GLU A 63 -13.39 10.22 7.70
N LYS A 64 -13.84 9.98 6.45
CA LYS A 64 -13.92 8.62 5.90
C LYS A 64 -12.54 7.95 5.79
N ALA A 65 -11.50 8.71 5.47
CA ALA A 65 -10.13 8.19 5.44
C ALA A 65 -9.67 7.77 6.84
N SER A 66 -9.91 8.62 7.84
CA SER A 66 -9.54 8.36 9.23
C SER A 66 -10.24 7.13 9.80
N ASP A 67 -11.56 7.02 9.63
CA ASP A 67 -12.32 5.86 10.08
C ASP A 67 -11.84 4.57 9.43
N CYS A 68 -11.54 4.63 8.12
CA CYS A 68 -11.02 3.50 7.38
C CYS A 68 -9.62 3.10 7.88
N PHE A 69 -8.77 4.07 8.19
CA PHE A 69 -7.43 3.85 8.71
C PHE A 69 -7.45 3.26 10.13
N LEU A 70 -8.30 3.77 11.03
CA LEU A 70 -8.42 3.27 12.39
C LEU A 70 -8.94 1.83 12.43
N LYS A 71 -9.92 1.49 11.57
CA LYS A 71 -10.38 0.10 11.37
C LYS A 71 -9.24 -0.80 10.89
N TYR A 72 -8.43 -0.32 9.93
CA TYR A 72 -7.25 -1.04 9.47
C TYR A 72 -6.22 -1.22 10.59
N LEU A 73 -5.93 -0.19 11.39
CA LEU A 73 -4.96 -0.25 12.47
C LEU A 73 -5.37 -1.26 13.54
N ASN A 74 -6.65 -1.26 13.93
CA ASN A 74 -7.21 -2.25 14.84
C ASN A 74 -7.11 -3.67 14.28
N TRP A 75 -7.45 -3.86 12.99
CA TRP A 75 -7.29 -5.14 12.33
C TRP A 75 -5.82 -5.60 12.31
N ARG A 76 -4.87 -4.70 12.05
CA ARG A 76 -3.43 -5.02 12.05
C ARG A 76 -2.97 -5.52 13.42
N LYS A 77 -3.34 -4.82 14.49
CA LYS A 77 -3.01 -5.20 15.87
C LYS A 77 -3.59 -6.57 16.24
N ALA A 78 -4.82 -6.86 15.82
CA ALA A 78 -5.47 -8.13 16.10
C ALA A 78 -4.93 -9.30 15.25
N PHE A 79 -4.63 -9.05 13.96
CA PHE A 79 -4.28 -10.10 13.02
C PHE A 79 -2.78 -10.44 13.01
N ALA A 80 -1.91 -9.46 13.25
CA ALA A 80 -0.45 -9.63 13.31
C ALA A 80 0.13 -8.77 14.44
N PRO A 81 -0.02 -9.21 15.71
CA PRO A 81 0.38 -8.43 16.88
C PRO A 81 1.87 -8.11 16.90
N ASP A 82 2.71 -9.00 16.38
CA ASP A 82 4.17 -8.81 16.26
C ASP A 82 4.57 -7.91 15.06
N GLY A 83 3.59 -7.27 14.42
CA GLY A 83 3.80 -6.38 13.28
C GLY A 83 4.05 -7.10 11.95
N SER A 84 4.38 -8.39 11.95
CA SER A 84 4.57 -9.20 10.74
C SER A 84 4.07 -10.63 10.93
N ILE A 85 3.87 -11.33 9.82
CA ILE A 85 3.55 -12.77 9.82
C ILE A 85 4.87 -13.51 9.62
N SER A 86 5.20 -14.43 10.52
CA SER A 86 6.42 -15.25 10.43
C SER A 86 6.24 -16.38 9.41
N GLU A 87 7.34 -16.85 8.81
CA GLU A 87 7.29 -17.97 7.86
C GLU A 87 6.87 -19.29 8.52
N SER A 88 7.12 -19.44 9.82
CA SER A 88 6.65 -20.58 10.63
C SER A 88 5.13 -20.70 10.67
N GLU A 89 4.39 -19.58 10.61
CA GLU A 89 2.93 -19.59 10.63
C GLU A 89 2.30 -20.02 9.30
N ILE A 90 3.09 -20.09 8.22
CA ILE A 90 2.62 -20.27 6.84
C ILE A 90 3.44 -21.31 6.06
N GLN A 91 4.09 -22.24 6.77
CA GLN A 91 5.01 -23.20 6.17
C GLN A 91 4.34 -24.09 5.13
N ASN A 92 3.09 -24.51 5.35
CA ASN A 92 2.40 -25.37 4.38
C ASN A 92 2.14 -24.57 3.11
N GLN A 93 1.65 -23.33 3.23
CA GLN A 93 1.41 -22.46 2.07
C GLN A 93 2.70 -22.13 1.30
N LEU A 94 3.82 -21.90 1.99
CA LEU A 94 5.13 -21.65 1.37
C LEU A 94 5.67 -22.88 0.63
N SER A 95 5.43 -24.09 1.17
CA SER A 95 5.96 -25.34 0.61
C SER A 95 5.49 -25.61 -0.84
N HIS A 96 4.32 -25.10 -1.22
CA HIS A 96 3.77 -25.23 -2.57
C HIS A 96 4.61 -24.57 -3.66
N LYS A 97 5.42 -23.57 -3.31
CA LYS A 97 6.20 -22.78 -4.28
C LYS A 97 5.32 -22.33 -5.45
N LYS A 98 4.16 -21.77 -5.13
CA LYS A 98 3.14 -21.33 -6.08
C LYS A 98 3.16 -19.83 -6.35
N ASP A 99 3.85 -19.06 -5.53
CA ASP A 99 3.93 -17.60 -5.63
C ASP A 99 5.38 -17.13 -5.81
N PHE A 100 5.59 -16.22 -6.76
CA PHE A 100 6.91 -15.72 -7.13
C PHE A 100 6.90 -14.20 -7.26
N ILE A 101 7.84 -13.54 -6.58
CA ILE A 101 8.06 -12.09 -6.66
C ILE A 101 9.48 -11.88 -7.20
N GLN A 102 9.68 -11.95 -8.52
CA GLN A 102 11.03 -11.95 -9.11
C GLN A 102 11.29 -10.84 -10.14
N GLY A 103 10.39 -9.87 -10.30
CA GLY A 103 10.58 -8.83 -11.31
C GLY A 103 9.78 -7.56 -11.07
N PHE A 104 9.94 -6.64 -12.02
CA PHE A 104 9.20 -5.39 -12.10
C PHE A 104 8.62 -5.23 -13.51
N ASP A 105 7.51 -4.53 -13.61
CA ASP A 105 6.98 -4.14 -14.92
C ASP A 105 7.76 -2.97 -15.54
N LYS A 106 7.35 -2.53 -16.73
CA LYS A 106 7.97 -1.39 -17.44
C LYS A 106 7.90 -0.07 -16.66
N LYS A 107 7.07 0.01 -15.61
CA LYS A 107 6.92 1.18 -14.74
C LYS A 107 7.59 0.98 -13.38
N GLY A 108 8.42 -0.06 -13.21
CA GLY A 108 9.12 -0.32 -11.95
C GLY A 108 8.21 -0.82 -10.83
N ARG A 109 7.01 -1.31 -11.12
CA ARG A 109 6.10 -1.88 -10.12
C ARG A 109 6.40 -3.37 -9.93
N PRO A 110 6.52 -3.87 -8.69
CA PRO A 110 6.86 -5.27 -8.45
C PRO A 110 5.77 -6.20 -8.99
N LEU A 111 6.20 -7.32 -9.56
CA LEU A 111 5.32 -8.35 -10.10
C LEU A 111 5.20 -9.53 -9.15
N LEU A 112 3.96 -9.93 -8.89
CA LEU A 112 3.62 -11.21 -8.30
C LEU A 112 3.09 -12.14 -9.40
N VAL A 113 3.70 -13.32 -9.52
CA VAL A 113 3.22 -14.38 -10.39
C VAL A 113 2.77 -15.55 -9.53
N ARG A 114 1.51 -15.97 -9.71
CA ARG A 114 0.93 -17.13 -9.05
C ARG A 114 0.70 -18.26 -10.06
N LEU A 115 1.12 -19.47 -9.71
CA LEU A 115 0.87 -20.69 -10.47
C LEU A 115 -0.33 -21.43 -9.87
N GLU A 116 -1.53 -21.15 -10.37
CA GLU A 116 -2.77 -21.74 -9.83
C GLU A 116 -2.78 -23.28 -9.90
N ARG A 117 -2.09 -23.90 -10.86
CA ARG A 117 -1.96 -25.37 -10.92
C ARG A 117 -1.31 -25.97 -9.67
N ARG A 118 -0.51 -25.20 -8.92
CA ARG A 118 0.12 -25.62 -7.67
C ARG A 118 -0.71 -25.28 -6.44
N ASN A 119 -1.92 -24.78 -6.60
CA ASN A 119 -2.84 -24.47 -5.52
C ASN A 119 -3.65 -25.72 -5.13
N VAL A 120 -2.95 -26.79 -4.76
CA VAL A 120 -3.55 -28.08 -4.40
C VAL A 120 -3.49 -28.24 -2.89
N PRO A 121 -4.59 -28.50 -2.17
CA PRO A 121 -4.55 -28.69 -0.72
C PRO A 121 -3.66 -29.87 -0.35
N THR A 122 -2.65 -29.65 0.50
CA THR A 122 -1.83 -30.75 1.01
C THR A 122 -2.55 -31.47 2.16
N ASN A 123 -3.13 -32.63 1.87
CA ASN A 123 -3.54 -33.63 2.87
C ASN A 123 -4.45 -33.10 4.00
N GLY A 124 -5.30 -32.10 3.73
CA GLY A 124 -6.22 -31.53 4.72
C GLY A 124 -5.55 -30.79 5.89
N LYS A 125 -4.24 -30.52 5.81
CA LYS A 125 -3.48 -29.84 6.88
C LYS A 125 -3.55 -28.32 6.81
N GLU A 126 -4.09 -27.79 5.72
CA GLU A 126 -4.13 -26.36 5.48
C GLU A 126 -5.40 -25.75 6.05
N SER A 127 -5.23 -24.81 6.97
CA SER A 127 -6.35 -24.05 7.51
C SER A 127 -6.63 -22.81 6.65
N LEU A 128 -7.89 -22.38 6.64
CA LEU A 128 -8.26 -21.09 6.07
C LEU A 128 -7.52 -19.92 6.76
N ASP A 129 -7.17 -20.08 8.04
CA ASP A 129 -6.39 -19.08 8.78
C ASP A 129 -4.96 -18.95 8.22
N GLU A 130 -4.29 -20.08 8.01
CA GLU A 130 -2.95 -20.11 7.39
C GLU A 130 -2.98 -19.47 6.00
N LEU A 131 -4.00 -19.75 5.19
CA LEU A 131 -4.17 -19.12 3.88
C LEU A 131 -4.33 -17.59 3.99
N LYS A 132 -5.14 -17.10 4.94
CA LYS A 132 -5.31 -15.66 5.18
C LYS A 132 -3.99 -15.02 5.58
N ARG A 133 -3.24 -15.64 6.52
CA ARG A 133 -1.92 -15.19 6.97
C ARG A 133 -0.92 -15.16 5.81
N PHE A 134 -0.92 -16.18 4.97
CA PHE A 134 -0.07 -16.27 3.79
C PHE A 134 -0.35 -15.15 2.78
N VAL A 135 -1.62 -14.83 2.53
CA VAL A 135 -1.99 -13.71 1.65
C VAL A 135 -1.48 -12.38 2.22
N VAL A 136 -1.65 -12.14 3.52
CA VAL A 136 -1.16 -10.92 4.18
C VAL A 136 0.37 -10.83 4.12
N TYR A 137 1.07 -11.94 4.38
CA TYR A 137 2.52 -12.05 4.23
C TYR A 137 2.98 -11.69 2.81
N LEU A 138 2.33 -12.25 1.79
CA LEU A 138 2.68 -12.03 0.39
C LEU A 138 2.48 -10.56 -0.01
N MET A 139 1.36 -9.96 0.42
CA MET A 139 1.09 -8.54 0.18
C MET A 139 2.11 -7.63 0.86
N ALA A 140 2.53 -7.97 2.09
CA ALA A 140 3.58 -7.23 2.80
C ALA A 140 4.93 -7.32 2.07
N LYS A 141 5.33 -8.51 1.61
CA LYS A 141 6.56 -8.70 0.82
C LYS A 141 6.55 -7.90 -0.48
N ILE A 142 5.42 -7.86 -1.20
CA ILE A 142 5.29 -7.04 -2.42
C ILE A 142 5.37 -5.56 -2.09
N CYS A 143 4.66 -5.10 -1.07
CA CYS A 143 4.67 -3.69 -0.64
C CYS A 143 6.08 -3.22 -0.26
N ALA A 144 6.87 -4.05 0.43
CA ALA A 144 8.25 -3.72 0.78
C ALA A 144 9.12 -3.43 -0.46
N ARG A 145 8.87 -4.14 -1.58
CA ARG A 145 9.57 -3.90 -2.86
C ARG A 145 9.14 -2.63 -3.58
N ILE A 146 7.97 -2.08 -3.25
CA ILE A 146 7.51 -0.78 -3.77
C ILE A 146 8.31 0.34 -3.12
N THR A 147 8.52 0.27 -1.80
CA THR A 147 9.22 1.33 -1.03
C THR A 147 10.72 1.38 -1.33
N THR A 148 11.34 0.26 -1.69
CA THR A 148 12.77 0.21 -2.07
C THR A 148 13.09 0.86 -3.41
N LEU A 149 12.10 1.21 -4.23
CA LEU A 149 12.29 1.93 -5.49
C LEU A 149 11.54 3.25 -5.43
N LYS A 150 12.22 4.36 -5.74
CA LYS A 150 11.74 5.76 -5.77
C LYS A 150 10.59 6.03 -6.77
N CYS A 151 9.69 5.09 -6.99
CA CYS A 151 8.74 5.11 -8.09
C CYS A 151 7.35 5.65 -7.72
N LEU A 152 7.04 5.80 -6.42
CA LEU A 152 5.75 6.37 -5.99
C LEU A 152 5.70 7.91 -6.10
N ASP A 153 6.84 8.60 -6.09
CA ASP A 153 6.87 10.07 -6.22
C ASP A 153 6.92 10.57 -7.67
N LYS A 154 7.15 9.67 -8.64
CA LYS A 154 7.29 10.06 -10.06
C LYS A 154 5.95 10.15 -10.80
N TYR A 155 4.87 9.57 -10.26
CA TYR A 155 3.59 9.45 -10.97
C TYR A 155 2.34 9.72 -10.11
N MET A 156 2.53 10.32 -8.94
CA MET A 156 1.46 11.04 -8.24
C MET A 156 1.85 12.51 -8.13
#